data_AF-A0A5S3YD06-F1
#
_entry.id   AF-A0A5S3YD06-F1
#
_cell.length_a   1.000
_cell.length_b   1.000
_cell.length_c   1.000
_cell.angle_alpha   90.00
_cell.angle_beta   90.00
_cell.angle_gamma   90.00
#
_symmetry.space_group_name_H-M   'P 1'
#
loop_
_entity.id
_entity.type
_entity.pdbx_description
1 polymer ?
#
loop_
_entity_poly.entity_id
_entity_poly.type
_entity_poly.pdbx_seq_one_letter_code
_entity_poly.pdbx_strand_id
1 'polypeptide(L)'
;MKRLWSLCGVIFVVLFTPYLQANSIVVSSQFKSQHTLNVEYTLDPITQQQAFSSNNVTWHSSQGETLNLGMTLKPMWLKLSIRNTSLDVIPLILSIDNPLLDEVSVFHLQGSQLLFNTKIGDAVPLSNRQIKNESLLVSLTIPKASHSVVYLKVKNNGGLRVPLSLWKPSEYLKHKSKFNLLYGLLVGFILSLALTNLVLYGFSRRRYFAYTGLLLTLLWLSLAYLYGFGYRYLQPSGSSFQQLTIPTLFFICGALFVPLQGYIFGFAKSRLNRFQYWLAWVVVLVTVIMWFLPIHIAITLCLLSLPVVLIIFAGIAIKQFNREYKQPCSAFLIALFAFFCAIIYSALGVFNPFNLNIGVLSLTFICFLVCSLSLSYAVIKLFLMQRDAEVAAQQNALAESKAKDTLMRERLELQEQARQDLEANIEERTFELQVTLRELEEKNRELEQLNMEDALTKTKNRRYFDKKLLMDIRRSRREQTPLAIIMLDIDHFKAINDTYGHLTGDQTIQSAADVIKQHLKRPLDEVARYGGEEFVVLLPNTPQAGALEIAEQIRKAAENTDIIVAGTTIKFTLSAGVYSAIAEDINNPSLFTDYADKALYHAKQTGRNRVVSYPLPD
;
A
#
# COMPACT_ATOMS: atom_id res chain seq x y z
N MET A 1 -65.52 -8.91 19.60
CA MET A 1 -65.75 -10.12 20.43
C MET A 1 -64.86 -11.31 20.02
N LYS A 2 -63.52 -11.23 20.16
CA LYS A 2 -62.59 -12.39 20.02
C LYS A 2 -61.29 -12.21 20.85
N ARG A 3 -61.36 -11.50 21.98
CA ARG A 3 -60.24 -11.27 22.92
C ARG A 3 -60.65 -11.32 24.40
N LEU A 4 -61.68 -12.09 24.74
CA LEU A 4 -62.18 -12.19 26.13
C LEU A 4 -62.30 -13.62 26.67
N TRP A 5 -61.76 -14.64 25.96
CA TRP A 5 -61.83 -16.05 26.40
C TRP A 5 -60.50 -16.64 26.85
N SER A 6 -59.40 -15.89 26.78
CA SER A 6 -58.09 -16.33 27.27
C SER A 6 -57.79 -15.92 28.72
N LEU A 7 -58.69 -15.16 29.37
CA LEU A 7 -58.51 -14.68 30.73
C LEU A 7 -59.31 -15.46 31.80
N CYS A 8 -60.22 -16.35 31.40
CA CYS A 8 -61.03 -17.16 32.34
C CYS A 8 -60.47 -18.57 32.59
N GLY A 9 -59.36 -18.95 31.96
CA GLY A 9 -58.69 -20.24 32.17
C GLY A 9 -57.65 -20.25 33.30
N VAL A 10 -57.38 -19.11 33.96
CA VAL A 10 -56.27 -18.95 34.90
C VAL A 10 -56.73 -18.74 36.36
N ILE A 11 -58.04 -18.67 36.63
CA ILE A 11 -58.55 -18.35 37.99
C ILE A 11 -59.22 -19.56 38.70
N PHE A 12 -59.22 -20.77 38.13
CA PHE A 12 -59.93 -21.92 38.75
C PHE A 12 -59.07 -23.12 39.20
N VAL A 13 -57.75 -22.98 39.36
CA VAL A 13 -56.90 -24.07 39.90
C VAL A 13 -56.18 -23.69 41.21
N VAL A 14 -56.37 -22.47 41.73
CA VAL A 14 -55.64 -22.00 42.93
C VAL A 14 -56.32 -22.35 44.27
N LEU A 15 -57.49 -23.01 44.30
CA LEU A 15 -58.23 -23.17 45.56
C LEU A 15 -58.34 -24.57 46.18
N PHE A 16 -57.83 -25.65 45.60
CA PHE A 16 -57.81 -26.94 46.31
C PHE A 16 -56.65 -27.84 45.85
N THR A 17 -55.47 -27.68 46.45
CA THR A 17 -54.48 -28.77 46.51
C THR A 17 -54.54 -29.41 47.90
N PRO A 18 -55.08 -30.63 48.05
CA PRO A 18 -54.93 -31.36 49.30
C PRO A 18 -53.43 -31.63 49.55
N TYR A 19 -53.00 -31.51 50.81
CA TYR A 19 -51.69 -31.95 51.31
C TYR A 19 -51.54 -33.46 51.08
N LEU A 20 -51.12 -33.85 49.88
CA LEU A 20 -50.83 -35.23 49.52
C LEU A 20 -49.33 -35.48 49.75
N GLN A 21 -49.02 -36.33 50.74
CA GLN A 21 -47.67 -36.83 50.98
C GLN A 21 -47.09 -37.44 49.69
N ALA A 22 -45.79 -37.26 49.47
CA ALA A 22 -45.14 -37.85 48.30
C ALA A 22 -45.19 -39.39 48.41
N ASN A 23 -45.78 -40.06 47.42
CA ASN A 23 -45.84 -41.52 47.39
C ASN A 23 -44.42 -42.13 47.44
N SER A 24 -44.23 -43.14 48.28
CA SER A 24 -42.95 -43.85 48.41
C SER A 24 -42.51 -44.48 47.08
N ILE A 25 -41.24 -44.33 46.72
CA ILE A 25 -40.66 -44.95 45.53
C ILE A 25 -40.52 -46.44 45.75
N VAL A 26 -41.20 -47.24 44.93
CA VAL A 26 -41.17 -48.70 45.04
C VAL A 26 -40.06 -49.27 44.16
N VAL A 27 -39.12 -49.97 44.79
CA VAL A 27 -37.98 -50.61 44.12
C VAL A 27 -38.13 -52.12 44.27
N SER A 28 -38.00 -52.85 43.16
CA SER A 28 -38.02 -54.32 43.11
C SER A 28 -36.75 -54.85 42.43
N SER A 29 -36.56 -56.17 42.39
CA SER A 29 -35.42 -56.81 41.71
C SER A 29 -35.31 -56.43 40.23
N GLN A 30 -36.44 -56.11 39.58
CA GLN A 30 -36.54 -55.68 38.18
C GLN A 30 -36.33 -54.17 37.97
N PHE A 31 -36.20 -53.38 39.04
CA PHE A 31 -35.99 -51.93 38.93
C PHE A 31 -34.73 -51.63 38.11
N LYS A 32 -34.83 -50.67 37.18
CA LYS A 32 -33.74 -50.22 36.30
C LYS A 32 -33.32 -48.79 36.64
N SER A 33 -34.22 -47.83 36.46
CA SER A 33 -33.99 -46.42 36.79
C SER A 33 -35.30 -45.65 36.91
N GLN A 34 -35.24 -44.51 37.59
CA GLN A 34 -36.30 -43.53 37.67
C GLN A 34 -35.68 -42.12 37.62
N HIS A 35 -36.07 -41.34 36.61
CA HIS A 35 -35.42 -40.06 36.28
C HIS A 35 -35.98 -38.86 37.05
N THR A 36 -37.26 -38.89 37.39
CA THR A 36 -37.90 -37.87 38.21
C THR A 36 -38.46 -38.52 39.47
N LEU A 37 -38.05 -38.00 40.62
CA LEU A 37 -38.45 -38.51 41.93
C LEU A 37 -39.44 -37.54 42.57
N ASN A 38 -40.51 -38.08 43.12
CA ASN A 38 -41.40 -37.32 43.99
C ASN A 38 -40.68 -37.11 45.32
N VAL A 39 -40.55 -35.84 45.72
CA VAL A 39 -39.79 -35.45 46.92
C VAL A 39 -40.60 -34.51 47.79
N GLU A 40 -40.42 -34.65 49.08
CA GLU A 40 -40.87 -33.67 50.07
C GLU A 40 -39.73 -32.71 50.34
N TYR A 41 -39.99 -31.40 50.38
CA TYR A 41 -38.98 -30.39 50.66
C TYR A 41 -39.45 -29.36 51.69
N THR A 42 -38.50 -28.76 52.41
CA THR A 42 -38.74 -27.61 53.28
C THR A 42 -37.57 -26.64 53.23
N LEU A 43 -37.88 -25.35 53.31
CA LEU A 43 -36.93 -24.24 53.40
C LEU A 43 -36.82 -23.67 54.81
N ASP A 44 -37.57 -24.25 55.75
CA ASP A 44 -37.55 -23.81 57.14
C ASP A 44 -36.19 -24.14 57.76
N PRO A 45 -35.64 -23.26 58.61
CA PRO A 45 -34.35 -23.47 59.25
C PRO A 45 -34.46 -24.55 60.34
N ILE A 46 -34.50 -25.81 59.92
CA ILE A 46 -34.60 -26.96 60.80
C ILE A 46 -33.23 -27.59 61.07
N THR A 47 -33.06 -28.09 62.29
CA THR A 47 -31.90 -28.89 62.69
C THR A 47 -32.03 -30.33 62.16
N GLN A 48 -30.92 -31.05 62.12
CA GLN A 48 -30.91 -32.46 61.70
C GLN A 48 -31.85 -33.33 62.56
N GLN A 49 -31.89 -33.09 63.87
CA GLN A 49 -32.78 -33.82 64.79
C GLN A 49 -34.26 -33.53 64.50
N GLN A 50 -34.61 -32.25 64.25
CA GLN A 50 -35.98 -31.87 63.86
C GLN A 50 -36.38 -32.52 62.54
N ALA A 51 -35.48 -32.50 61.53
CA ALA A 51 -35.72 -33.14 60.24
C ALA A 51 -36.02 -34.65 60.38
N PHE A 52 -35.27 -35.36 61.22
CA PHE A 52 -35.44 -36.81 61.41
C PHE A 52 -36.68 -37.18 62.23
N SER A 53 -37.04 -36.35 63.22
CA SER A 53 -38.22 -36.58 64.07
C SER A 53 -39.55 -36.30 63.38
N SER A 54 -39.55 -35.56 62.26
CA SER A 54 -40.74 -35.10 61.52
C SER A 54 -41.81 -34.33 62.32
N ASN A 55 -41.60 -34.09 63.62
CA ASN A 55 -42.51 -33.34 64.47
C ASN A 55 -42.37 -31.83 64.20
N ASN A 56 -43.49 -31.15 63.98
CA ASN A 56 -43.57 -29.69 63.75
C ASN A 56 -42.79 -29.17 62.52
N VAL A 57 -42.59 -29.99 61.48
CA VAL A 57 -41.97 -29.54 60.22
C VAL A 57 -42.99 -29.55 59.09
N THR A 58 -43.16 -28.41 58.43
CA THR A 58 -43.98 -28.24 57.23
C THR A 58 -43.24 -28.73 56.00
N TRP A 59 -43.61 -29.91 55.51
CA TRP A 59 -43.08 -30.50 54.29
C TRP A 59 -43.99 -30.17 53.09
N HIS A 60 -43.41 -29.61 52.04
CA HIS A 60 -44.08 -29.37 50.76
C HIS A 60 -43.78 -30.52 49.79
N SER A 61 -44.82 -31.05 49.14
CA SER A 61 -44.68 -32.13 48.16
C SER A 61 -44.40 -31.56 46.76
N SER A 62 -43.38 -32.09 46.09
CA SER A 62 -43.07 -31.82 44.67
C SER A 62 -43.35 -33.08 43.86
N GLN A 63 -44.34 -33.04 42.98
CA GLN A 63 -44.73 -34.17 42.14
C GLN A 63 -44.10 -34.08 40.75
N GLY A 64 -43.31 -35.09 40.37
CA GLY A 64 -42.93 -35.36 38.98
C GLY A 64 -41.99 -34.38 38.28
N GLU A 65 -41.72 -33.21 38.84
CA GLU A 65 -40.90 -32.16 38.22
C GLU A 65 -39.54 -31.96 38.93
N THR A 66 -38.56 -31.44 38.18
CA THR A 66 -37.25 -31.11 38.78
C THR A 66 -37.39 -29.90 39.70
N LEU A 67 -37.05 -30.07 40.98
CA LEU A 67 -37.18 -29.00 41.96
C LEU A 67 -36.18 -27.88 41.65
N ASN A 68 -36.71 -26.71 41.31
CA ASN A 68 -35.93 -25.52 41.00
C ASN A 68 -36.56 -24.30 41.69
N LEU A 69 -35.96 -23.90 42.82
CA LEU A 69 -36.45 -22.82 43.67
C LEU A 69 -35.76 -21.47 43.36
N GLY A 70 -35.12 -21.36 42.18
CA GLY A 70 -34.43 -20.16 41.76
C GLY A 70 -33.24 -19.82 42.66
N MET A 71 -32.95 -18.52 42.83
CA MET A 71 -31.88 -18.05 43.72
C MET A 71 -32.38 -17.92 45.17
N THR A 72 -32.25 -19.00 45.93
CA THR A 72 -32.57 -19.04 47.36
C THR A 72 -31.32 -19.39 48.17
N LEU A 73 -30.93 -18.51 49.10
CA LEU A 73 -29.75 -18.71 49.97
C LEU A 73 -30.05 -19.59 51.20
N LYS A 74 -31.33 -19.87 51.48
CA LYS A 74 -31.74 -20.73 52.60
C LYS A 74 -31.38 -22.18 52.29
N PRO A 75 -30.81 -22.94 53.25
CA PRO A 75 -30.56 -24.36 53.06
C PRO A 75 -31.90 -25.09 52.89
N MET A 76 -31.97 -25.98 51.92
CA MET A 76 -33.14 -26.79 51.63
C MET A 76 -32.95 -28.18 52.21
N TRP A 77 -33.98 -28.70 52.87
CA TRP A 77 -34.08 -30.11 53.22
C TRP A 77 -35.00 -30.81 52.24
N LEU A 78 -34.54 -31.96 51.74
CA LEU A 78 -35.29 -32.88 50.90
C LEU A 78 -35.46 -34.20 51.62
N LYS A 79 -36.61 -34.83 51.47
CA LYS A 79 -36.95 -36.13 52.04
C LYS A 79 -37.49 -37.03 50.93
N LEU A 80 -36.90 -38.21 50.85
CA LEU A 80 -37.18 -39.24 49.86
C LEU A 80 -37.47 -40.56 50.58
N SER A 81 -38.64 -41.14 50.32
CA SER A 81 -39.04 -42.43 50.88
C SER A 81 -38.88 -43.53 49.83
N ILE A 82 -38.04 -44.53 50.12
CA ILE A 82 -37.76 -45.66 49.23
C ILE A 82 -38.24 -46.95 49.91
N ARG A 83 -39.11 -47.70 49.24
CA ARG A 83 -39.62 -49.00 49.68
C ARG A 83 -39.03 -50.12 48.81
N ASN A 84 -38.26 -51.02 49.42
CA ASN A 84 -37.80 -52.23 48.75
C ASN A 84 -38.82 -53.35 48.94
N THR A 85 -39.43 -53.82 47.84
CA THR A 85 -40.38 -54.94 47.86
C THR A 85 -39.73 -56.30 47.58
N SER A 86 -38.44 -56.32 47.27
CA SER A 86 -37.67 -57.54 47.05
C SER A 86 -37.16 -58.15 48.37
N LEU A 87 -36.93 -59.47 48.34
CA LEU A 87 -36.26 -60.21 49.40
C LEU A 87 -34.72 -60.08 49.36
N ASP A 88 -34.19 -59.42 48.32
CA ASP A 88 -32.77 -59.15 48.16
C ASP A 88 -32.40 -57.73 48.60
N VAL A 89 -31.13 -57.55 48.98
CA VAL A 89 -30.55 -56.22 49.17
C VAL A 89 -30.30 -55.59 47.80
N ILE A 90 -30.85 -54.39 47.57
CA ILE A 90 -30.74 -53.72 46.27
C ILE A 90 -29.73 -52.57 46.35
N PRO A 91 -28.59 -52.64 45.64
CA PRO A 91 -27.69 -51.51 45.48
C PRO A 91 -28.27 -50.52 44.46
N LEU A 92 -28.31 -49.25 44.83
CA LEU A 92 -28.81 -48.13 44.03
C LEU A 92 -27.81 -46.99 44.03
N ILE A 93 -27.86 -46.17 42.99
CA ILE A 93 -27.14 -44.91 42.90
C ILE A 93 -28.19 -43.79 42.86
N LEU A 94 -28.10 -42.88 43.82
CA LEU A 94 -28.80 -41.61 43.78
C LEU A 94 -27.91 -40.61 43.02
N SER A 95 -28.39 -40.17 41.85
CA SER A 95 -27.75 -39.14 41.03
C SER A 95 -28.41 -37.80 41.30
N ILE A 96 -27.58 -36.79 41.58
CA ILE A 96 -27.99 -35.40 41.65
C ILE A 96 -27.37 -34.71 40.43
N ASP A 97 -28.17 -34.50 39.39
CA ASP A 97 -27.71 -34.08 38.06
C ASP A 97 -27.51 -32.54 37.98
N ASN A 98 -26.83 -32.00 38.99
CA ASN A 98 -26.36 -30.62 39.02
C ASN A 98 -24.96 -30.59 39.69
N PRO A 99 -23.87 -30.55 38.90
CA PRO A 99 -22.52 -30.57 39.45
C PRO A 99 -22.12 -29.25 40.13
N LEU A 100 -22.95 -28.20 40.02
CA LEU A 100 -22.70 -26.84 40.50
C LEU A 100 -23.37 -26.56 41.87
N LEU A 101 -23.78 -27.61 42.59
CA LEU A 101 -24.28 -27.46 43.96
C LEU A 101 -23.11 -27.37 44.94
N ASP A 102 -23.03 -26.29 45.71
CA ASP A 102 -21.94 -26.05 46.66
C ASP A 102 -21.77 -27.21 47.65
N GLU A 103 -22.85 -27.56 48.34
CA GLU A 103 -22.83 -28.54 49.41
C GLU A 103 -24.15 -29.32 49.47
N VAL A 104 -24.04 -30.64 49.44
CA VAL A 104 -25.12 -31.58 49.63
C VAL A 104 -24.71 -32.61 50.69
N SER A 105 -25.36 -32.55 51.85
CA SER A 105 -25.23 -33.57 52.89
C SER A 105 -26.35 -34.59 52.74
N VAL A 106 -26.01 -35.86 52.57
CA VAL A 106 -26.98 -36.96 52.39
C VAL A 106 -26.95 -37.86 53.61
N PHE A 107 -28.14 -38.18 54.12
CA PHE A 107 -28.35 -39.06 55.28
C PHE A 107 -29.30 -40.18 54.88
N HIS A 108 -28.87 -41.42 55.02
CA HIS A 108 -29.69 -42.60 54.74
C HIS A 108 -30.09 -43.27 56.06
N LEU A 109 -31.39 -43.31 56.34
CA LEU A 109 -31.97 -43.90 57.54
C LEU A 109 -32.87 -45.09 57.21
N GLN A 110 -32.92 -46.04 58.14
CA GLN A 110 -33.91 -47.11 58.20
C GLN A 110 -34.61 -47.03 59.56
N GLY A 111 -35.89 -46.65 59.57
CA GLY A 111 -36.56 -46.28 60.82
C GLY A 111 -35.87 -45.08 61.48
N SER A 112 -35.40 -45.25 62.73
CA SER A 112 -34.62 -44.26 63.47
C SER A 112 -33.09 -44.45 63.37
N GLN A 113 -32.62 -45.54 62.76
CA GLN A 113 -31.19 -45.85 62.65
C GLN A 113 -30.56 -45.18 61.43
N LEU A 114 -29.49 -44.41 61.63
CA LEU A 114 -28.68 -43.84 60.56
C LEU A 114 -27.76 -44.93 60.00
N LEU A 115 -28.00 -45.35 58.76
CA LEU A 115 -27.17 -46.33 58.06
C LEU A 115 -25.87 -45.72 57.55
N PHE A 116 -25.96 -44.49 57.02
CA PHE A 116 -24.84 -43.83 56.37
C PHE A 116 -25.06 -42.32 56.21
N ASN A 117 -23.99 -41.53 56.25
CA ASN A 117 -23.99 -40.12 55.87
C ASN A 117 -22.79 -39.75 54.98
N THR A 118 -22.97 -38.76 54.10
CA THR A 118 -21.88 -38.20 53.30
C THR A 118 -22.13 -36.78 52.93
N LYS A 119 -21.05 -36.09 52.58
CA LYS A 119 -21.05 -34.71 52.14
C LYS A 119 -20.37 -34.63 50.77
N ILE A 120 -21.13 -34.17 49.79
CA ILE A 120 -20.69 -33.98 48.40
C ILE A 120 -21.01 -32.55 47.97
N GLY A 121 -20.54 -32.13 46.79
CA GLY A 121 -20.76 -30.78 46.28
C GLY A 121 -19.47 -30.17 45.74
N ASP A 122 -19.62 -29.08 45.02
CA ASP A 122 -18.56 -28.42 44.27
C ASP A 122 -17.59 -27.63 45.18
N ALA A 123 -18.03 -27.24 46.38
CA ALA A 123 -17.21 -26.62 47.41
C ALA A 123 -16.40 -27.65 48.24
N VAL A 124 -16.66 -28.94 48.05
CA VAL A 124 -15.99 -30.03 48.78
C VAL A 124 -14.90 -30.63 47.90
N PRO A 125 -13.71 -30.98 48.42
CA PRO A 125 -12.68 -31.66 47.63
C PRO A 125 -13.14 -32.99 47.03
N LEU A 126 -12.76 -33.28 45.78
CA LEU A 126 -13.13 -34.52 45.08
C LEU A 126 -12.63 -35.78 45.82
N SER A 127 -11.51 -35.67 46.54
CA SER A 127 -10.95 -36.72 47.39
C SER A 127 -11.91 -37.24 48.46
N ASN A 128 -12.80 -36.37 48.94
CA ASN A 128 -13.73 -36.68 50.03
C ASN A 128 -15.02 -37.33 49.52
N ARG A 129 -15.24 -37.37 48.20
CA ARG A 129 -16.42 -38.03 47.61
C ARG A 129 -16.18 -39.54 47.52
N GLN A 130 -17.19 -40.32 47.88
CA GLN A 130 -17.17 -41.78 47.75
C GLN A 130 -16.99 -42.23 46.31
N ILE A 131 -17.72 -41.59 45.38
CA ILE A 131 -17.62 -41.84 43.96
C ILE A 131 -17.02 -40.60 43.31
N LYS A 132 -15.81 -40.73 42.77
CA LYS A 132 -15.08 -39.65 42.09
C LYS A 132 -15.63 -39.46 40.66
N ASN A 133 -16.83 -38.91 40.56
CA ASN A 133 -17.52 -38.60 39.32
C ASN A 133 -17.77 -37.09 39.20
N GLU A 134 -17.90 -36.59 37.98
CA GLU A 134 -18.34 -35.22 37.69
C GLU A 134 -19.77 -34.96 38.16
N SER A 135 -20.64 -35.97 38.04
CA SER A 135 -21.98 -35.96 38.62
C SER A 135 -21.90 -36.19 40.13
N LEU A 136 -22.84 -35.61 40.88
CA LEU A 136 -22.95 -35.83 42.32
C LEU A 136 -23.67 -37.16 42.58
N LEU A 137 -22.91 -38.19 42.95
CA LEU A 137 -23.41 -39.55 43.12
C LEU A 137 -23.29 -40.04 44.56
N VAL A 138 -24.34 -40.69 45.04
CA VAL A 138 -24.36 -41.38 46.34
C VAL A 138 -24.77 -42.83 46.14
N SER A 139 -23.97 -43.75 46.70
CA SER A 139 -24.31 -45.17 46.73
C SER A 139 -25.27 -45.44 47.89
N LEU A 140 -26.41 -46.05 47.60
CA LEU A 140 -27.43 -46.44 48.58
C LEU A 140 -27.59 -47.96 48.55
N THR A 141 -27.59 -48.59 49.71
CA THR A 141 -27.82 -50.04 49.84
C THR A 141 -29.13 -50.25 50.59
N ILE A 142 -30.21 -50.56 49.86
CA ILE A 142 -31.54 -50.67 50.47
C ILE A 142 -31.74 -52.10 51.00
N PRO A 143 -31.94 -52.29 52.32
CA PRO A 143 -32.11 -53.62 52.91
C PRO A 143 -33.36 -54.35 52.37
N LYS A 144 -33.35 -55.68 52.46
CA LYS A 144 -34.46 -56.53 52.01
C LYS A 144 -35.77 -56.18 52.70
N ALA A 145 -36.89 -56.20 51.95
CA ALA A 145 -38.25 -55.97 52.45
C ALA A 145 -38.39 -54.78 53.43
N SER A 146 -37.65 -53.70 53.18
CA SER A 146 -37.51 -52.59 54.12
C SER A 146 -38.01 -51.26 53.55
N HIS A 147 -38.27 -50.33 54.47
CA HIS A 147 -38.55 -48.94 54.16
C HIS A 147 -37.36 -48.08 54.61
N SER A 148 -36.72 -47.40 53.65
CA SER A 148 -35.60 -46.49 53.88
C SER A 148 -36.04 -45.05 53.60
N VAL A 149 -35.56 -44.12 54.40
CA VAL A 149 -35.76 -42.68 54.17
C VAL A 149 -34.40 -42.03 53.94
N VAL A 150 -34.29 -41.26 52.87
CA VAL A 150 -33.09 -40.50 52.52
C VAL A 150 -33.39 -39.02 52.69
N TYR A 151 -32.62 -38.34 53.54
CA TYR A 151 -32.67 -36.89 53.69
C TYR A 151 -31.48 -36.26 52.99
N LEU A 152 -31.71 -35.17 52.25
CA LEU A 152 -30.66 -34.36 51.66
C LEU A 152 -30.76 -32.94 52.19
N LYS A 153 -29.67 -32.41 52.75
CA LYS A 153 -29.52 -30.99 53.08
C LYS A 153 -28.68 -30.34 51.99
N VAL A 154 -29.31 -29.49 51.19
CA VAL A 154 -28.68 -28.79 50.07
C VAL A 154 -28.46 -27.33 50.45
N LYS A 155 -27.21 -26.87 50.35
CA LYS A 155 -26.84 -25.46 50.46
C LYS A 155 -26.18 -25.05 49.16
N ASN A 156 -26.65 -23.95 48.58
CA ASN A 156 -26.08 -23.40 47.35
C ASN A 156 -26.12 -21.87 47.39
N ASN A 157 -25.01 -21.22 47.00
CA ASN A 157 -24.97 -19.77 46.81
C ASN A 157 -25.32 -19.36 45.37
N GLY A 158 -25.59 -20.32 44.48
CA GLY A 158 -26.11 -20.09 43.12
C GLY A 158 -27.60 -20.37 42.98
N GLY A 159 -28.02 -20.79 41.78
CA GLY A 159 -29.38 -21.28 41.52
C GLY A 159 -29.62 -22.62 42.20
N LEU A 160 -30.69 -22.73 42.99
CA LEU A 160 -31.02 -23.90 43.78
C LEU A 160 -31.90 -24.85 42.96
N ARG A 161 -31.23 -25.69 42.17
CA ARG A 161 -31.85 -26.71 41.31
C ARG A 161 -31.32 -28.09 41.66
N VAL A 162 -32.21 -29.01 42.03
CA VAL A 162 -31.85 -30.33 42.55
C VAL A 162 -32.58 -31.43 41.77
N PRO A 163 -32.13 -31.75 40.53
CA PRO A 163 -32.69 -32.84 39.76
C PRO A 163 -32.18 -34.17 40.34
N LEU A 164 -33.11 -34.98 40.87
CA LEU A 164 -32.79 -36.25 41.50
C LEU A 164 -33.26 -37.41 40.62
N SER A 165 -32.38 -38.40 40.45
CA SER A 165 -32.68 -39.63 39.74
C SER A 165 -32.11 -40.84 40.47
N LEU A 166 -32.83 -41.95 40.43
CA LEU A 166 -32.45 -43.19 41.10
C LEU A 166 -32.12 -44.26 40.06
N TRP A 167 -30.99 -44.94 40.22
CA TRP A 167 -30.46 -45.84 39.20
C TRP A 167 -29.95 -47.15 39.79
N LYS A 168 -30.08 -48.24 39.05
CA LYS A 168 -29.26 -49.43 39.28
C LYS A 168 -27.83 -49.15 38.76
N PRO A 169 -26.75 -49.55 39.46
CA PRO A 169 -25.38 -49.23 39.05
C PRO A 169 -25.03 -49.56 37.60
N SER A 170 -25.46 -50.73 37.10
CA SER A 170 -25.21 -51.16 35.72
C SER A 170 -25.92 -50.30 34.67
N GLU A 171 -27.14 -49.84 34.97
CA GLU A 171 -27.92 -48.99 34.07
C GLU A 171 -27.41 -47.56 34.06
N TYR A 172 -26.95 -47.05 35.22
CA TYR A 172 -26.27 -45.76 35.30
C TYR A 172 -25.01 -45.75 34.44
N LEU A 173 -24.17 -46.79 34.51
CA LEU A 173 -22.96 -46.91 33.70
C LEU A 173 -23.27 -46.91 32.19
N LYS A 174 -24.32 -47.65 31.76
CA LYS A 174 -24.77 -47.64 30.36
C LYS A 174 -25.23 -46.25 29.90
N HIS A 175 -26.07 -45.58 30.71
CA HIS A 175 -26.54 -44.23 30.42
C HIS A 175 -25.37 -43.25 30.32
N LYS A 176 -24.46 -43.30 31.30
CA LYS A 176 -23.32 -42.40 31.40
C LYS A 176 -22.29 -42.64 30.29
N SER A 177 -22.07 -43.89 29.88
CA SER A 177 -21.20 -44.21 28.74
C SER A 177 -21.70 -43.57 27.45
N LYS A 178 -23.02 -43.64 27.17
CA LYS A 178 -23.61 -42.98 25.99
C LYS A 178 -23.48 -41.47 26.06
N PHE A 179 -23.77 -40.90 27.23
CA PHE A 179 -23.64 -39.47 27.46
C PHE A 179 -22.20 -38.97 27.29
N ASN A 180 -21.21 -39.66 27.88
CA ASN A 180 -19.80 -39.28 27.79
C ASN A 180 -19.26 -39.41 26.36
N LEU A 181 -19.72 -40.41 25.59
CA LEU A 181 -19.36 -40.54 24.17
C LEU A 181 -19.87 -39.33 23.36
N LEU A 182 -21.17 -39.01 23.50
CA LEU A 182 -21.78 -37.88 22.79
C LEU A 182 -21.13 -36.55 23.20
N TYR A 183 -20.99 -36.32 24.51
CA TYR A 183 -20.36 -35.13 25.06
C TYR A 183 -18.90 -35.00 24.61
N GLY A 184 -18.12 -36.09 24.66
CA GLY A 184 -16.72 -36.10 24.27
C GLY A 184 -16.51 -35.78 22.78
N LEU A 185 -17.32 -36.36 21.89
CA LEU A 185 -17.28 -36.05 20.46
C LEU A 185 -17.54 -34.56 20.22
N LEU A 186 -18.56 -34.04 20.87
CA LEU A 186 -19.07 -32.70 20.68
C LEU A 186 -18.18 -31.61 21.26
N VAL A 187 -17.67 -31.79 22.49
CA VAL A 187 -16.71 -30.88 23.11
C VAL A 187 -15.33 -30.99 22.44
N GLY A 188 -14.93 -32.19 22.03
CA GLY A 188 -13.73 -32.41 21.21
C GLY A 188 -13.79 -31.67 19.88
N PHE A 189 -14.97 -31.56 19.26
CA PHE A 189 -15.16 -30.79 18.04
C PHE A 189 -14.93 -29.29 18.24
N ILE A 190 -15.46 -28.69 19.32
CA ILE A 190 -15.20 -27.27 19.65
C ILE A 190 -13.71 -27.03 19.91
N LEU A 191 -13.04 -27.94 20.63
CA LEU A 191 -11.59 -27.86 20.85
C LEU A 191 -10.80 -27.96 19.55
N SER A 192 -11.19 -28.87 18.65
CA SER A 192 -10.58 -29.02 17.34
C SER A 192 -10.72 -27.73 16.50
N LEU A 193 -11.88 -27.08 16.52
CA LEU A 193 -12.07 -25.77 15.89
C LEU A 193 -11.17 -24.70 16.52
N ALA A 194 -11.06 -24.66 17.85
CA ALA A 194 -10.16 -23.73 18.54
C ALA A 194 -8.70 -23.90 18.09
N LEU A 195 -8.21 -25.15 18.12
CA LEU A 195 -6.86 -25.50 17.66
C LEU A 195 -6.64 -25.16 16.19
N THR A 196 -7.61 -25.46 15.31
CA THR A 196 -7.53 -25.12 13.88
C THR A 196 -7.39 -23.62 13.68
N ASN A 197 -8.15 -22.80 14.41
CA ASN A 197 -8.02 -21.35 14.34
C ASN A 197 -6.66 -20.86 14.87
N LEU A 198 -6.13 -21.45 15.93
CA LEU A 198 -4.79 -21.12 16.44
C LEU A 198 -3.66 -21.52 15.47
N VAL A 199 -3.80 -22.67 14.79
CA VAL A 199 -2.88 -23.10 13.73
C VAL A 199 -2.94 -22.14 12.55
N LEU A 200 -4.14 -21.75 12.10
CA LEU A 200 -4.32 -20.73 11.06
C LEU A 200 -3.73 -19.38 11.46
N TYR A 201 -3.76 -19.01 12.75
CA TYR A 201 -3.02 -17.85 13.25
C TYR A 201 -1.51 -18.04 13.10
N GLY A 202 -0.98 -19.22 13.43
CA GLY A 202 0.45 -19.54 13.27
C GLY A 202 0.96 -19.31 11.84
N PHE A 203 0.20 -19.78 10.83
CA PHE A 203 0.55 -19.63 9.42
C PHE A 203 0.26 -18.24 8.85
N SER A 204 -0.93 -17.68 9.11
CA SER A 204 -1.35 -16.42 8.49
C SER A 204 -0.88 -15.18 9.24
N ARG A 205 -0.52 -15.30 10.53
CA ARG A 205 -0.26 -14.21 11.49
C ARG A 205 -1.39 -13.17 11.60
N ARG A 206 -2.58 -13.47 11.09
CA ARG A 206 -3.75 -12.56 11.16
C ARG A 206 -4.42 -12.65 12.53
N ARG A 207 -4.44 -11.54 13.26
CA ARG A 207 -4.88 -11.48 14.68
C ARG A 207 -6.30 -11.98 14.93
N TYR A 208 -7.22 -11.86 13.97
CA TYR A 208 -8.60 -12.34 14.13
C TYR A 208 -8.68 -13.86 14.33
N PHE A 209 -7.74 -14.65 13.80
CA PHE A 209 -7.65 -16.09 14.08
C PHE A 209 -7.25 -16.38 15.53
N ALA A 210 -6.37 -15.56 16.11
CA ALA A 210 -6.00 -15.68 17.52
C ALA A 210 -7.18 -15.34 18.45
N TYR A 211 -7.91 -14.26 18.15
CA TYR A 211 -9.11 -13.88 18.92
C TYR A 211 -10.19 -14.96 18.85
N THR A 212 -10.47 -15.50 17.66
CA THR A 212 -11.42 -16.62 17.51
C THR A 212 -10.93 -17.87 18.24
N GLY A 213 -9.67 -18.27 18.06
CA GLY A 213 -9.10 -19.43 18.77
C GLY A 213 -9.20 -19.31 20.30
N LEU A 214 -8.89 -18.13 20.85
CA LEU A 214 -9.06 -17.85 22.28
C LEU A 214 -10.52 -17.93 22.71
N LEU A 215 -11.43 -17.28 21.97
CA LEU A 215 -12.87 -17.29 22.26
C LEU A 215 -13.44 -18.73 22.25
N LEU A 216 -13.08 -19.54 21.26
CA LEU A 216 -13.50 -20.95 21.19
C LEU A 216 -12.93 -21.79 22.33
N THR A 217 -11.69 -21.54 22.74
CA THR A 217 -11.07 -22.20 23.90
C THR A 217 -11.80 -21.86 25.19
N LEU A 218 -12.23 -20.62 25.37
CA LEU A 218 -13.01 -20.18 26.53
C LEU A 218 -14.43 -20.76 26.52
N LEU A 219 -15.08 -20.86 25.35
CA LEU A 219 -16.37 -21.55 25.21
C LEU A 219 -16.24 -23.04 25.56
N TRP A 220 -15.20 -23.71 25.06
CA TRP A 220 -14.88 -25.09 25.41
C TRP A 220 -14.69 -25.26 26.93
N LEU A 221 -13.91 -24.38 27.55
CA LEU A 221 -13.66 -24.40 28.99
C LEU A 221 -14.96 -24.18 29.78
N SER A 222 -15.83 -23.27 29.32
CA SER A 222 -17.11 -22.99 29.98
C SER A 222 -18.04 -24.22 29.96
N LEU A 223 -18.06 -25.01 28.88
CA LEU A 223 -18.79 -26.29 28.84
C LEU A 223 -18.19 -27.31 29.79
N ALA A 224 -16.86 -27.42 29.82
CA ALA A 224 -16.18 -28.32 30.73
C ALA A 224 -16.57 -28.05 32.19
N TYR A 225 -16.64 -26.78 32.61
CA TYR A 225 -17.10 -26.41 33.95
C TYR A 225 -18.60 -26.61 34.16
N LEU A 226 -19.46 -26.25 33.20
CA LEU A 226 -20.91 -26.40 33.32
C LEU A 226 -21.34 -27.87 33.52
N TYR A 227 -20.62 -28.81 32.91
CA TYR A 227 -20.86 -30.24 33.02
C TYR A 227 -20.06 -30.94 34.14
N GLY A 228 -19.30 -30.19 34.94
CA GLY A 228 -18.52 -30.72 36.08
C GLY A 228 -17.18 -31.37 35.72
N PHE A 229 -16.80 -31.41 34.44
CA PHE A 229 -15.50 -31.93 34.01
C PHE A 229 -14.33 -31.04 34.39
N GLY A 230 -14.53 -29.72 34.40
CA GLY A 230 -13.53 -28.74 34.86
C GLY A 230 -13.14 -29.00 36.31
N TYR A 231 -14.12 -29.29 37.17
CA TYR A 231 -13.88 -29.70 38.55
C TYR A 231 -13.10 -31.01 38.66
N ARG A 232 -13.46 -32.01 37.85
CA ARG A 232 -12.84 -33.35 37.92
C ARG A 232 -11.38 -33.35 37.46
N TYR A 233 -11.04 -32.57 36.44
CA TYR A 233 -9.74 -32.65 35.76
C TYR A 233 -8.86 -31.41 35.90
N LEU A 234 -9.46 -30.23 36.10
CA LEU A 234 -8.75 -28.94 36.13
C LEU A 234 -8.78 -28.31 37.52
N GLN A 235 -8.95 -29.12 38.58
CA GLN A 235 -9.21 -28.67 39.94
C GLN A 235 -8.14 -27.70 40.45
N PRO A 236 -8.46 -26.41 40.64
CA PRO A 236 -7.61 -25.47 41.36
C PRO A 236 -7.82 -25.63 42.88
N SER A 237 -6.84 -25.21 43.68
CA SER A 237 -6.77 -25.44 45.12
C SER A 237 -7.78 -24.66 46.00
N GLY A 238 -8.85 -24.08 45.42
CA GLY A 238 -9.83 -23.27 46.15
C GLY A 238 -11.28 -23.43 45.68
N SER A 239 -12.22 -23.56 46.63
CA SER A 239 -13.66 -23.73 46.36
C SER A 239 -14.31 -22.48 45.71
N SER A 240 -13.89 -21.27 46.11
CA SER A 240 -14.42 -20.02 45.53
C SER A 240 -14.00 -19.81 44.07
N PHE A 241 -12.82 -20.31 43.68
CA PHE A 241 -12.33 -20.20 42.30
C PHE A 241 -13.30 -20.90 41.34
N GLN A 242 -13.75 -22.09 41.70
CA GLN A 242 -14.62 -22.91 40.88
C GLN A 242 -15.99 -22.26 40.64
N GLN A 243 -16.58 -21.71 41.71
CA GLN A 243 -17.93 -21.12 41.66
C GLN A 243 -17.98 -19.83 40.82
N LEU A 244 -16.88 -19.08 40.76
CA LEU A 244 -16.75 -17.85 39.97
C LEU A 244 -16.18 -18.06 38.57
N THR A 245 -15.71 -19.27 38.24
CA THR A 245 -15.10 -19.57 36.94
C THR A 245 -16.09 -19.37 35.80
N ILE A 246 -17.32 -19.89 35.90
CA ILE A 246 -18.31 -19.81 34.81
C ILE A 246 -18.69 -18.36 34.47
N PRO A 247 -19.08 -17.50 35.43
CA PRO A 247 -19.32 -16.07 35.18
C PRO A 247 -18.09 -15.36 34.57
N THR A 248 -16.88 -15.71 35.03
CA THR A 248 -15.61 -15.18 34.48
C THR A 248 -15.46 -15.50 33.00
N LEU A 249 -15.65 -16.76 32.63
CA LEU A 249 -15.53 -17.18 31.24
C LEU A 249 -16.58 -16.50 30.35
N PHE A 250 -17.82 -16.36 30.83
CA PHE A 250 -18.89 -15.70 30.07
C PHE A 250 -18.61 -14.22 29.81
N PHE A 251 -18.14 -13.47 30.81
CA PHE A 251 -17.79 -12.06 30.60
C PHE A 251 -16.59 -11.88 29.67
N ILE A 252 -15.53 -12.69 29.83
CA ILE A 252 -14.36 -12.63 28.94
C ILE A 252 -14.77 -12.96 27.49
N CYS A 253 -15.58 -14.01 27.29
CA CYS A 253 -16.15 -14.33 25.98
C CYS A 253 -16.92 -13.13 25.41
N GLY A 254 -17.79 -12.51 26.20
CA GLY A 254 -18.54 -11.31 25.81
C GLY A 254 -17.65 -10.15 25.35
N ALA A 255 -16.58 -9.86 26.08
CA ALA A 255 -15.63 -8.79 25.72
C ALA A 255 -14.85 -9.11 24.43
N LEU A 256 -14.47 -10.36 24.20
CA LEU A 256 -13.69 -10.78 23.03
C LEU A 256 -14.45 -10.68 21.69
N PHE A 257 -15.78 -10.60 21.71
CA PHE A 257 -16.56 -10.32 20.49
C PHE A 257 -16.23 -8.94 19.89
N VAL A 258 -15.84 -7.95 20.70
CA VAL A 258 -15.58 -6.57 20.25
C VAL A 258 -14.36 -6.43 19.34
N PRO A 259 -13.14 -6.88 19.74
CA PRO A 259 -12.00 -6.83 18.82
C PRO A 259 -12.25 -7.65 17.55
N LEU A 260 -12.95 -8.79 17.65
CA LEU A 260 -13.29 -9.61 16.49
C LEU A 260 -14.26 -8.91 15.53
N GLN A 261 -15.28 -8.22 16.06
CA GLN A 261 -16.18 -7.40 15.26
C GLN A 261 -15.41 -6.32 14.49
N GLY A 262 -14.42 -5.67 15.13
CA GLY A 262 -13.59 -4.65 14.47
C GLY A 262 -12.84 -5.16 13.24
N TYR A 263 -12.39 -6.42 13.25
CA TYR A 263 -11.75 -7.04 12.08
C TYR A 263 -12.75 -7.44 10.98
N ILE A 264 -13.93 -7.94 11.36
CA ILE A 264 -14.93 -8.45 10.39
C ILE A 264 -15.70 -7.31 9.71
N PHE A 265 -16.11 -6.30 10.47
CA PHE A 265 -16.94 -5.18 9.98
C PHE A 265 -16.10 -3.97 9.56
N GLY A 266 -14.82 -3.94 9.94
CA GLY A 266 -13.87 -2.87 9.65
C GLY A 266 -13.82 -1.79 10.75
N PHE A 267 -12.64 -1.20 10.94
CA PHE A 267 -12.43 -0.10 11.88
C PHE A 267 -12.97 1.23 11.33
N ALA A 268 -14.28 1.39 11.28
CA ALA A 268 -14.84 2.74 11.11
C ALA A 268 -14.53 3.55 12.37
N LYS A 269 -13.78 4.66 12.28
CA LYS A 269 -13.53 5.58 13.39
C LYS A 269 -14.81 6.34 13.76
N SER A 270 -15.78 5.65 14.35
CA SER A 270 -17.06 6.20 14.79
C SER A 270 -17.08 6.38 16.32
N ARG A 271 -17.84 7.38 16.80
CA ARG A 271 -18.14 7.54 18.24
C ARG A 271 -18.75 6.26 18.83
N LEU A 272 -19.52 5.52 18.03
CA LEU A 272 -20.17 4.28 18.43
C LEU A 272 -19.16 3.15 18.71
N ASN A 273 -18.07 3.07 17.93
CA ASN A 273 -17.00 2.10 18.16
C ASN A 273 -16.21 2.41 19.42
N ARG A 274 -15.89 3.69 19.66
CA ARG A 274 -15.24 4.09 20.92
C ARG A 274 -16.09 3.73 22.14
N PHE A 275 -17.41 3.95 22.06
CA PHE A 275 -18.34 3.52 23.10
C PHE A 275 -18.34 2.00 23.29
N GLN A 276 -18.34 1.21 22.21
CA GLN A 276 -18.29 -0.25 22.29
C GLN A 276 -17.01 -0.76 22.97
N TYR A 277 -15.84 -0.23 22.58
CA TYR A 277 -14.57 -0.58 23.22
C TYR A 277 -14.52 -0.17 24.69
N TRP A 278 -15.04 1.02 25.03
CA TRP A 278 -15.18 1.43 26.43
C TRP A 278 -16.06 0.46 27.21
N LEU A 279 -17.22 0.08 26.67
CA LEU A 279 -18.11 -0.89 27.31
C LEU A 279 -17.46 -2.28 27.47
N ALA A 280 -16.65 -2.72 26.50
CA ALA A 280 -15.87 -3.95 26.62
C ALA A 280 -14.84 -3.88 27.76
N TRP A 281 -14.16 -2.74 27.92
CA TRP A 281 -13.25 -2.52 29.05
C TRP A 281 -13.99 -2.46 30.39
N VAL A 282 -15.21 -1.90 30.43
CA VAL A 282 -16.07 -1.96 31.61
C VAL A 282 -16.42 -3.41 31.94
N VAL A 283 -16.74 -4.25 30.96
CA VAL A 283 -16.98 -5.69 31.17
C VAL A 283 -15.73 -6.39 31.73
N VAL A 284 -14.54 -6.09 31.21
CA VAL A 284 -13.27 -6.61 31.74
C VAL A 284 -13.04 -6.17 33.18
N LEU A 285 -13.31 -4.89 33.50
CA LEU A 285 -13.20 -4.37 34.85
C LEU A 285 -14.19 -5.04 35.81
N VAL A 286 -15.45 -5.21 35.40
CA VAL A 286 -16.48 -5.94 36.17
C VAL A 286 -16.08 -7.39 36.42
N THR A 287 -15.43 -8.03 35.44
CA THR A 287 -14.88 -9.39 35.56
C THR A 287 -13.84 -9.47 36.68
N VAL A 288 -13.04 -8.42 36.91
CA VAL A 288 -12.08 -8.37 38.03
C VAL A 288 -12.79 -8.07 39.35
N ILE A 289 -13.71 -7.09 39.35
CA ILE A 289 -14.43 -6.67 40.56
C ILE A 289 -15.27 -7.82 41.15
N MET A 290 -15.88 -8.66 40.31
CA MET A 290 -16.76 -9.72 40.80
C MET A 290 -16.06 -10.80 41.62
N TRP A 291 -14.72 -10.91 41.55
CA TRP A 291 -13.96 -11.81 42.43
C TRP A 291 -13.95 -11.36 43.89
N PHE A 292 -14.31 -10.12 44.15
CA PHE A 292 -14.47 -9.56 45.50
C PHE A 292 -15.94 -9.52 45.96
N LEU A 293 -16.89 -9.91 45.10
CA LEU A 293 -18.31 -9.93 45.42
C LEU A 293 -18.74 -11.31 45.94
N PRO A 294 -19.79 -11.37 46.78
CA PRO A 294 -20.46 -12.62 47.08
C PRO A 294 -20.89 -13.37 45.80
N ILE A 295 -20.74 -14.69 45.79
CA ILE A 295 -20.96 -15.56 44.61
C ILE A 295 -22.34 -15.35 43.97
N HIS A 296 -23.39 -15.26 44.78
CA HIS A 296 -24.74 -15.02 44.29
C HIS A 296 -24.84 -13.69 43.51
N ILE A 297 -24.24 -12.62 44.02
CA ILE A 297 -24.22 -11.31 43.37
C ILE A 297 -23.45 -11.39 42.05
N ALA A 298 -22.30 -12.08 42.02
CA ALA A 298 -21.51 -12.24 40.81
C ALA A 298 -22.28 -13.00 39.71
N ILE A 299 -22.96 -14.10 40.06
CA ILE A 299 -23.78 -14.88 39.11
C ILE A 299 -24.96 -14.04 38.60
N THR A 300 -25.68 -13.35 39.49
CA THR A 300 -26.80 -12.48 39.11
C THR A 300 -26.34 -11.35 38.20
N LEU A 301 -25.22 -10.69 38.53
CA LEU A 301 -24.64 -9.63 37.73
C LEU A 301 -24.29 -10.13 36.33
N CYS A 302 -23.65 -11.30 36.20
CA CYS A 302 -23.34 -11.90 34.90
C CYS A 302 -24.59 -12.19 34.08
N LEU A 303 -25.57 -12.89 34.65
CA LEU A 303 -26.73 -13.39 33.91
C LEU A 303 -27.72 -12.28 33.53
N LEU A 304 -27.73 -11.15 34.24
CA LEU A 304 -28.59 -10.00 33.91
C LEU A 304 -27.90 -8.94 33.05
N SER A 305 -26.62 -8.61 33.32
CA SER A 305 -25.93 -7.54 32.60
C SER A 305 -25.39 -7.98 31.24
N LEU A 306 -24.89 -9.20 31.10
CA LEU A 306 -24.27 -9.68 29.87
C LEU A 306 -25.26 -9.71 28.68
N PRO A 307 -26.51 -10.19 28.82
CA PRO A 307 -27.49 -10.10 27.73
C PRO A 307 -27.73 -8.68 27.24
N VAL A 308 -27.80 -7.70 28.14
CA VAL A 308 -27.97 -6.28 27.79
C VAL A 308 -26.78 -5.77 26.99
N VAL A 309 -25.55 -6.09 27.42
CA VAL A 309 -24.32 -5.75 26.69
C VAL A 309 -24.29 -6.39 25.30
N LEU A 310 -24.68 -7.67 25.19
CA LEU A 310 -24.73 -8.38 23.91
C LEU A 310 -25.78 -7.79 22.95
N ILE A 311 -26.92 -7.31 23.45
CA ILE A 311 -27.92 -6.59 22.63
C ILE A 311 -27.32 -5.29 22.10
N ILE A 312 -26.60 -4.53 22.92
CA ILE A 312 -25.90 -3.31 22.49
C ILE A 312 -24.88 -3.65 21.40
N PHE A 313 -24.05 -4.69 21.60
CA PHE A 313 -23.07 -5.13 20.61
C PHE A 313 -23.74 -5.58 19.30
N ALA A 314 -24.85 -6.32 19.38
CA ALA A 314 -25.63 -6.74 18.20
C ALA A 314 -26.19 -5.53 17.45
N GLY A 315 -26.76 -4.54 18.14
CA GLY A 315 -27.27 -3.32 17.52
C GLY A 315 -26.19 -2.52 16.80
N ILE A 316 -24.98 -2.43 17.40
CA ILE A 316 -23.83 -1.79 16.77
C ILE A 316 -23.36 -2.58 15.55
N ALA A 317 -23.27 -3.91 15.65
CA ALA A 317 -22.89 -4.78 14.53
C ALA A 317 -23.88 -4.70 13.36
N ILE A 318 -25.19 -4.66 13.62
CA ILE A 318 -26.23 -4.50 12.60
C ILE A 318 -26.09 -3.14 11.90
N LYS A 319 -25.83 -2.06 12.65
CA LYS A 319 -25.63 -0.72 12.06
C LYS A 319 -24.36 -0.64 11.20
N GLN A 320 -23.34 -1.42 11.54
CA GLN A 320 -22.06 -1.49 10.81
C GLN A 320 -22.06 -2.53 9.70
N PHE A 321 -23.19 -3.19 9.46
CA PHE A 321 -23.27 -4.32 8.55
C PHE A 321 -22.72 -3.97 7.17
N ASN A 322 -21.58 -4.57 6.83
CA ASN A 322 -20.88 -4.27 5.60
C ASN A 322 -21.47 -5.14 4.48
N ARG A 323 -22.01 -4.48 3.44
CA ARG A 323 -22.61 -5.17 2.27
C ARG A 323 -21.57 -5.91 1.44
N GLU A 324 -20.33 -5.45 1.41
CA GLU A 324 -19.24 -6.10 0.70
C GLU A 324 -18.85 -7.41 1.39
N TYR A 325 -18.72 -7.40 2.72
CA TYR A 325 -18.39 -8.56 3.54
C TYR A 325 -19.64 -9.21 4.16
N LYS A 326 -20.71 -9.36 3.37
CA LYS A 326 -22.03 -9.84 3.86
C LYS A 326 -21.97 -11.18 4.58
N GLN A 327 -21.28 -12.16 4.00
CA GLN A 327 -21.19 -13.54 4.53
C GLN A 327 -20.52 -13.62 5.91
N PRO A 328 -19.29 -13.10 6.11
CA PRO A 328 -18.66 -13.13 7.43
C PRO A 328 -19.41 -12.26 8.45
N CYS A 329 -20.00 -11.13 8.05
CA CYS A 329 -20.83 -10.29 8.93
C CYS A 329 -22.08 -11.05 9.41
N SER A 330 -22.78 -11.76 8.53
CA SER A 330 -23.95 -12.56 8.92
C SER A 330 -23.59 -13.71 9.86
N ALA A 331 -22.49 -14.40 9.59
CA ALA A 331 -22.03 -15.51 10.44
C ALA A 331 -21.63 -15.01 11.84
N PHE A 332 -20.99 -13.85 11.93
CA PHE A 332 -20.71 -13.22 13.23
C PHE A 332 -21.99 -12.89 14.01
N LEU A 333 -23.02 -12.32 13.36
CA LEU A 333 -24.30 -12.03 14.01
C LEU A 333 -25.01 -13.31 14.50
N ILE A 334 -24.96 -14.39 13.71
CA ILE A 334 -25.48 -15.70 14.12
C ILE A 334 -24.72 -16.20 15.36
N ALA A 335 -23.40 -16.07 15.38
CA ALA A 335 -22.59 -16.45 16.53
C ALA A 335 -22.96 -15.68 17.80
N LEU A 336 -23.08 -14.35 17.67
CA LEU A 336 -23.44 -13.46 18.77
C LEU A 336 -24.84 -13.78 19.31
N PHE A 337 -25.80 -14.04 18.42
CA PHE A 337 -27.15 -14.45 18.79
C PHE A 337 -27.17 -15.82 19.48
N ALA A 338 -26.41 -16.79 18.98
CA ALA A 338 -26.30 -18.10 19.61
C ALA A 338 -25.70 -18.00 21.02
N PHE A 339 -24.66 -17.20 21.21
CA PHE A 339 -24.09 -16.94 22.53
C PHE A 339 -25.11 -16.24 23.46
N PHE A 340 -25.82 -15.22 22.97
CA PHE A 340 -26.90 -14.56 23.70
C PHE A 340 -28.00 -15.54 24.16
N CYS A 341 -28.46 -16.42 23.27
CA CYS A 341 -29.44 -17.46 23.60
C CYS A 341 -28.95 -18.40 24.69
N ALA A 342 -27.66 -18.79 24.68
CA ALA A 342 -27.07 -19.62 25.73
C ALA A 342 -27.07 -18.93 27.10
N ILE A 343 -26.73 -17.63 27.14
CA ILE A 343 -26.72 -16.85 28.39
C ILE A 343 -28.15 -16.66 28.92
N ILE A 344 -29.11 -16.32 28.06
CA ILE A 344 -30.53 -16.21 28.46
C ILE A 344 -31.05 -17.54 28.96
N TYR A 345 -30.73 -18.63 28.28
CA TYR A 345 -31.18 -19.95 28.71
C TYR A 345 -30.60 -20.35 30.07
N SER A 346 -29.32 -20.02 30.30
CA SER A 346 -28.68 -20.19 31.61
C SER A 346 -29.36 -19.33 32.68
N ALA A 347 -29.73 -18.08 32.36
CA ALA A 347 -30.46 -17.19 33.25
C ALA A 347 -31.85 -17.75 33.61
N LEU A 348 -32.61 -18.23 32.61
CA LEU A 348 -33.90 -18.88 32.84
C LEU A 348 -33.77 -20.14 33.70
N GLY A 349 -32.70 -20.92 33.51
CA GLY A 349 -32.40 -22.09 34.31
C GLY A 349 -32.10 -21.77 35.79
N VAL A 350 -31.39 -20.66 36.05
CA VAL A 350 -30.97 -20.25 37.40
C VAL A 350 -32.07 -19.51 38.15
N PHE A 351 -32.80 -18.60 37.51
CA PHE A 351 -33.85 -17.81 38.16
C PHE A 351 -35.22 -18.48 38.16
N ASN A 352 -35.48 -19.34 37.17
CA ASN A 352 -36.72 -20.09 37.00
C ASN A 352 -38.03 -19.27 37.18
N PRO A 353 -38.20 -18.11 36.51
CA PRO A 353 -39.35 -17.23 36.74
C PRO A 353 -40.70 -17.86 36.36
N PHE A 354 -40.69 -18.91 35.53
CA PHE A 354 -41.88 -19.52 34.95
C PHE A 354 -42.06 -21.00 35.35
N ASN A 355 -41.33 -21.50 36.36
CA ASN A 355 -41.36 -22.93 36.74
C ASN A 355 -41.19 -23.88 35.55
N LEU A 356 -40.27 -23.55 34.64
CA LEU A 356 -40.07 -24.34 33.44
C LEU A 356 -39.20 -25.56 33.77
N ASN A 357 -39.64 -26.75 33.38
CA ASN A 357 -38.84 -27.97 33.47
C ASN A 357 -37.79 -28.00 32.35
N ILE A 358 -36.77 -27.13 32.48
CA ILE A 358 -35.77 -26.88 31.44
C ILE A 358 -34.60 -27.85 31.57
N GLY A 359 -34.28 -28.58 30.51
CA GLY A 359 -33.00 -29.29 30.38
C GLY A 359 -31.82 -28.33 30.13
N VAL A 360 -31.40 -27.56 31.15
CA VAL A 360 -30.48 -26.39 31.06
C VAL A 360 -29.16 -26.64 30.29
N LEU A 361 -28.74 -27.90 30.14
CA LEU A 361 -27.45 -28.22 29.54
C LEU A 361 -27.51 -28.44 28.02
N SER A 362 -28.58 -29.05 27.48
CA SER A 362 -28.63 -29.44 26.06
C SER A 362 -28.72 -28.25 25.09
N LEU A 363 -29.51 -27.22 25.40
CA LEU A 363 -29.62 -26.04 24.53
C LEU A 363 -28.37 -25.18 24.59
N THR A 364 -27.80 -24.96 25.79
CA THR A 364 -26.52 -24.25 25.97
C THR A 364 -25.43 -24.88 25.11
N PHE A 365 -25.39 -26.22 25.11
CA PHE A 365 -24.49 -26.97 24.26
C PHE A 365 -24.68 -26.66 22.77
N ILE A 366 -25.91 -26.77 22.26
CA ILE A 366 -26.24 -26.50 20.84
C ILE A 366 -25.88 -25.05 20.47
N CYS A 367 -26.22 -24.09 21.33
CA CYS A 367 -25.90 -22.68 21.12
C CYS A 367 -24.39 -22.43 21.02
N PHE A 368 -23.57 -23.06 21.86
CA PHE A 368 -22.11 -22.90 21.78
C PHE A 368 -21.51 -23.61 20.57
N LEU A 369 -22.07 -24.74 20.13
CA LEU A 369 -21.67 -25.38 18.88
C LEU A 369 -21.96 -24.47 17.67
N VAL A 370 -23.18 -23.92 17.58
CA VAL A 370 -23.58 -22.98 16.53
C VAL A 370 -22.72 -21.72 16.56
N CYS A 371 -22.47 -21.18 17.75
CA CYS A 371 -21.56 -20.05 17.94
C CYS A 371 -20.17 -20.36 17.40
N SER A 372 -19.61 -21.52 17.76
CA SER A 372 -18.26 -21.93 17.39
C SER A 372 -18.09 -22.13 15.89
N LEU A 373 -19.03 -22.83 15.26
CA LEU A 373 -19.07 -23.04 13.81
C LEU A 373 -19.18 -21.72 13.06
N SER A 374 -20.08 -20.85 13.50
CA SER A 374 -20.34 -19.57 12.83
C SER A 374 -19.15 -18.62 12.95
N LEU A 375 -18.47 -18.57 14.09
CA LEU A 375 -17.23 -17.79 14.27
C LEU A 375 -16.11 -18.30 13.39
N SER A 376 -15.87 -19.62 13.39
CA SER A 376 -14.82 -20.23 12.57
C SER A 376 -15.08 -20.00 11.07
N TYR A 377 -16.33 -20.17 10.63
CA TYR A 377 -16.72 -19.86 9.26
C TYR A 377 -16.52 -18.38 8.93
N ALA A 378 -16.92 -17.46 9.82
CA ALA A 378 -16.78 -16.02 9.60
C ALA A 378 -15.33 -15.61 9.35
N VAL A 379 -14.38 -16.08 10.17
CA VAL A 379 -12.96 -15.72 10.00
C VAL A 379 -12.30 -16.40 8.81
N ILE A 380 -12.66 -17.65 8.50
CA ILE A 380 -12.17 -18.34 7.30
C ILE A 380 -12.67 -17.61 6.05
N LYS A 381 -13.96 -17.25 6.01
CA LYS A 381 -14.52 -16.52 4.87
C LYS A 381 -13.91 -15.13 4.72
N LEU A 382 -13.69 -14.42 5.84
CA LEU A 382 -12.99 -13.15 5.84
C LEU A 382 -11.58 -13.28 5.24
N PHE A 383 -10.83 -14.31 5.66
CA PHE A 383 -9.49 -14.58 5.13
C PHE A 383 -9.51 -14.84 3.61
N LEU A 384 -10.43 -15.69 3.14
CA LEU A 384 -10.58 -15.99 1.71
C LEU A 384 -10.88 -14.71 0.91
N MET A 385 -11.83 -13.89 1.37
CA MET A 385 -12.20 -12.64 0.69
C MET A 385 -11.04 -11.63 0.66
N GLN A 386 -10.30 -11.48 1.76
CA GLN A 386 -9.13 -10.60 1.80
C GLN A 386 -8.03 -11.07 0.86
N ARG A 387 -7.75 -12.38 0.83
CA ARG A 387 -6.76 -12.97 -0.07
C ARG A 387 -7.17 -12.79 -1.53
N ASP A 388 -8.42 -13.04 -1.86
CA ASP A 388 -8.91 -12.92 -3.25
C ASP A 388 -8.86 -11.46 -3.72
N ALA A 389 -9.13 -10.49 -2.82
CA ALA A 389 -8.95 -9.06 -3.10
C ALA A 389 -7.48 -8.66 -3.29
N GLU A 390 -6.56 -9.17 -2.47
CA GLU A 390 -5.11 -8.96 -2.62
C GLU A 390 -4.61 -9.51 -3.97
N VAL A 391 -5.04 -10.71 -4.36
CA VAL A 391 -4.69 -11.33 -5.65
C VAL A 391 -5.24 -10.52 -6.83
N ALA A 392 -6.49 -10.06 -6.75
CA ALA A 392 -7.09 -9.23 -7.80
C ALA A 392 -6.34 -7.90 -7.97
N ALA A 393 -5.93 -7.26 -6.86
CA ALA A 393 -5.13 -6.04 -6.89
C ALA A 393 -3.76 -6.25 -7.55
N GLN A 394 -3.09 -7.37 -7.24
CA GLN A 394 -1.82 -7.74 -7.87
C GLN A 394 -1.98 -8.00 -9.38
N GLN A 395 -3.05 -8.67 -9.80
CA GLN A 395 -3.33 -8.91 -11.22
C GLN A 395 -3.58 -7.59 -11.98
N ASN A 396 -4.34 -6.67 -11.38
CA ASN A 396 -4.59 -5.35 -11.97
C ASN A 396 -3.29 -4.53 -12.09
N ALA A 397 -2.44 -4.54 -11.07
CA ALA A 397 -1.15 -3.85 -11.11
C ALA A 397 -0.22 -4.44 -12.19
N LEU A 398 -0.21 -5.77 -12.36
CA LEU A 398 0.56 -6.42 -13.42
C LEU A 398 0.01 -6.07 -14.82
N ALA A 399 -1.31 -6.00 -14.98
CA ALA A 399 -1.94 -5.61 -16.24
C ALA A 399 -1.60 -4.15 -16.60
N GLU A 400 -1.62 -3.23 -15.62
CA GLU A 400 -1.23 -1.84 -15.84
C GLU A 400 0.26 -1.71 -16.22
N SER A 401 1.15 -2.45 -15.54
CA SER A 401 2.58 -2.50 -15.90
C SER A 401 2.78 -2.97 -17.34
N LYS A 402 2.12 -4.06 -17.74
CA LYS A 402 2.20 -4.57 -19.12
C LYS A 402 1.67 -3.57 -20.14
N ALA A 403 0.57 -2.88 -19.85
CA ALA A 403 0.04 -1.85 -20.73
C ALA A 403 1.02 -0.67 -20.92
N LYS A 404 1.68 -0.24 -19.83
CA LYS A 404 2.73 0.80 -19.89
C LYS A 404 3.94 0.36 -20.70
N ASP A 405 4.38 -0.89 -20.54
CA ASP A 405 5.52 -1.44 -21.29
C ASP A 405 5.22 -1.48 -22.79
N THR A 406 4.00 -1.89 -23.18
CA THR A 406 3.57 -1.90 -24.58
C THR A 406 3.54 -0.48 -25.16
N LEU A 407 2.95 0.48 -24.45
CA LEU A 407 2.93 1.89 -24.88
C LEU A 407 4.35 2.49 -24.98
N MET A 408 5.25 2.11 -24.08
CA MET A 408 6.64 2.57 -24.12
C MET A 408 7.37 2.03 -25.36
N ARG A 409 7.14 0.78 -25.75
CA ARG A 409 7.70 0.21 -26.98
C ARG A 409 7.17 0.92 -28.22
N GLU A 410 5.86 1.12 -28.31
CA GLU A 410 5.25 1.85 -29.43
C GLU A 410 5.81 3.29 -29.54
N ARG A 411 5.99 3.98 -28.41
CA ARG A 411 6.62 5.30 -28.39
C ARG A 411 8.06 5.28 -28.86
N LEU A 412 8.84 4.29 -28.46
CA LEU A 412 10.23 4.13 -28.90
C LEU A 412 10.30 3.86 -30.41
N GLU A 413 9.42 3.01 -30.94
CA GLU A 413 9.33 2.75 -32.39
C GLU A 413 8.97 4.02 -33.17
N LEU A 414 7.99 4.80 -32.71
CA LEU A 414 7.63 6.09 -33.32
C LEU A 414 8.78 7.12 -33.23
N GLN A 415 9.51 7.17 -32.11
CA GLN A 415 10.67 8.05 -31.97
C GLN A 415 11.79 7.65 -32.92
N GLU A 416 12.04 6.36 -33.09
CA GLU A 416 13.05 5.85 -34.00
C GLU A 416 12.69 6.15 -35.46
N GLN A 417 11.42 5.97 -35.84
CA GLN A 417 10.92 6.37 -37.17
C GLN A 417 11.09 7.88 -37.40
N ALA A 418 10.64 8.71 -36.45
CA ALA A 418 10.79 10.16 -36.57
C ALA A 418 12.27 10.60 -36.64
N ARG A 419 13.17 9.88 -35.96
CA ARG A 419 14.61 10.12 -36.03
C ARG A 419 15.16 9.79 -37.41
N GLN A 420 14.80 8.64 -37.97
CA GLN A 420 15.21 8.23 -39.32
C GLN A 420 14.69 9.21 -40.38
N ASP A 421 13.43 9.63 -40.28
CA ASP A 421 12.85 10.62 -41.19
C ASP A 421 13.57 11.98 -41.08
N LEU A 422 13.92 12.40 -39.86
CA LEU A 422 14.68 13.63 -39.65
C LEU A 422 16.10 13.53 -40.23
N GLU A 423 16.79 12.41 -40.03
CA GLU A 423 18.13 12.16 -40.59
C GLU A 423 18.08 12.23 -42.13
N ALA A 424 17.11 11.57 -42.76
CA ALA A 424 16.91 11.64 -44.21
C ALA A 424 16.65 13.07 -44.71
N ASN A 425 15.79 13.84 -44.03
CA ASN A 425 15.52 15.24 -44.37
C ASN A 425 16.77 16.12 -44.20
N ILE A 426 17.59 15.89 -43.17
CA ILE A 426 18.84 16.62 -42.95
C ILE A 426 19.82 16.30 -44.07
N GLU A 427 19.97 15.03 -44.47
CA GLU A 427 20.83 14.65 -45.60
C GLU A 427 20.40 15.31 -46.90
N GLU A 428 19.10 15.30 -47.23
CA GLU A 428 18.55 15.96 -48.41
C GLU A 428 18.86 17.47 -48.41
N ARG A 429 18.57 18.16 -47.31
CA ARG A 429 18.84 19.60 -47.17
C ARG A 429 20.33 19.93 -47.23
N THR A 430 21.17 19.08 -46.65
CA THR A 430 22.63 19.27 -46.69
C THR A 430 23.16 19.14 -48.11
N PHE A 431 22.64 18.18 -48.88
CA PHE A 431 22.98 18.02 -50.29
C PHE A 431 22.54 19.23 -51.13
N GLU A 432 21.29 19.70 -50.98
CA GLU A 432 20.81 20.91 -51.66
C GLU A 432 21.69 22.14 -51.35
N LEU A 433 22.06 22.33 -50.08
CA LEU A 433 22.94 23.41 -49.66
C LEU A 433 24.34 23.31 -50.28
N GLN A 434 24.91 22.11 -50.37
CA GLN A 434 26.22 21.93 -51.01
C GLN A 434 26.19 22.26 -52.50
N VAL A 435 25.13 21.87 -53.21
CA VAL A 435 24.95 22.19 -54.64
C VAL A 435 24.85 23.71 -54.83
N THR A 436 23.98 24.37 -54.07
CA THR A 436 23.78 25.82 -54.18
C THR A 436 25.03 26.63 -53.83
N LEU A 437 25.79 26.21 -52.81
CA LEU A 437 27.06 26.86 -52.46
C LEU A 437 28.08 26.79 -53.61
N ARG A 438 28.19 25.63 -54.27
CA ARG A 438 29.12 25.46 -55.40
C ARG A 438 28.74 26.35 -56.59
N GLU A 439 27.46 26.42 -56.94
CA GLU A 439 26.97 27.31 -58.00
C GLU A 439 27.27 28.78 -57.68
N LEU A 440 27.08 29.18 -56.41
CA LEU A 440 27.38 30.53 -55.97
C LEU A 440 28.88 30.86 -56.08
N GLU A 441 29.75 29.93 -55.68
CA GLU A 441 31.20 30.09 -55.79
C GLU A 441 31.65 30.23 -57.25
N GLU A 442 31.12 29.42 -58.17
CA GLU A 442 31.42 29.49 -59.59
C GLU A 442 30.99 30.85 -60.18
N LYS A 443 29.78 31.31 -59.87
CA LYS A 443 29.27 32.61 -60.34
C LYS A 443 30.10 33.79 -59.79
N ASN A 444 30.52 33.70 -58.54
CA ASN A 444 31.34 34.75 -57.93
C ASN A 444 32.73 34.83 -58.60
N ARG A 445 33.31 33.68 -58.97
CA ARG A 445 34.58 33.62 -59.69
C ARG A 445 34.51 34.22 -61.10
N GLU A 446 33.42 34.00 -61.83
CA GLU A 446 33.17 34.61 -63.15
C GLU A 446 33.11 36.14 -63.05
N LEU A 447 32.41 36.68 -62.04
CA LEU A 447 32.29 38.12 -61.80
C LEU A 447 33.63 38.77 -61.45
N GLU A 448 34.47 38.11 -60.67
CA GLU A 448 35.80 38.66 -60.33
C GLU A 448 36.72 38.78 -61.55
N GLN A 449 36.61 37.89 -62.54
CA GLN A 449 37.46 37.93 -63.73
C GLN A 449 37.09 39.06 -64.69
N LEU A 450 35.80 39.43 -64.78
CA LEU A 450 35.31 40.46 -65.70
C LEU A 450 35.68 41.90 -65.30
N ASN A 451 36.30 42.12 -64.14
CA ASN A 451 36.51 43.46 -63.55
C ASN A 451 38.00 43.83 -63.35
N MET A 452 38.89 43.41 -64.27
CA MET A 452 40.36 43.56 -64.13
C MET A 452 41.02 44.56 -65.10
N GLU A 453 40.25 45.19 -65.99
CA GLU A 453 40.75 46.16 -66.99
C GLU A 453 40.19 47.56 -66.76
N ASP A 454 40.96 48.58 -67.11
CA ASP A 454 40.52 49.97 -67.13
C ASP A 454 39.65 50.23 -68.38
N ALA A 455 38.48 50.83 -68.16
CA ALA A 455 37.49 51.00 -69.22
C ALA A 455 37.96 51.93 -70.36
N LEU A 456 38.79 52.93 -70.05
CA LEU A 456 39.22 54.00 -70.96
C LEU A 456 40.46 53.61 -71.78
N THR A 457 41.48 53.04 -71.12
CA THR A 457 42.80 52.77 -71.71
C THR A 457 42.99 51.32 -72.14
N LYS A 458 42.09 50.42 -71.72
CA LYS A 458 42.24 48.96 -71.87
C LYS A 458 43.57 48.43 -71.32
N THR A 459 44.20 49.16 -70.40
CA THR A 459 45.29 48.66 -69.57
C THR A 459 44.69 47.92 -68.37
N LYS A 460 45.51 47.26 -67.56
CA LYS A 460 45.01 46.66 -66.32
C LYS A 460 44.58 47.76 -65.34
N ASN A 461 43.59 47.50 -64.49
CA ASN A 461 43.19 48.48 -63.47
C ASN A 461 44.05 48.32 -62.20
N ARG A 462 43.98 49.29 -61.29
CA ARG A 462 44.68 49.25 -60.00
C ARG A 462 44.43 47.96 -59.21
N ARG A 463 43.19 47.44 -59.22
CA ARG A 463 42.83 46.20 -58.50
C ARG A 463 43.58 44.98 -59.04
N TYR A 464 43.75 44.89 -60.36
CA TYR A 464 44.59 43.87 -60.98
C TYR A 464 46.06 44.05 -60.60
N PHE A 465 46.57 45.29 -60.68
CA PHE A 465 47.95 45.59 -60.33
C PHE A 465 48.29 45.22 -58.88
N ASP A 466 47.45 45.59 -57.90
CA ASP A 466 47.70 45.26 -56.49
C ASP A 466 47.75 43.74 -56.26
N LYS A 467 46.86 42.98 -56.93
CA LYS A 467 46.87 41.50 -56.92
C LYS A 467 48.15 40.96 -57.56
N LYS A 468 48.57 41.51 -58.70
CA LYS A 468 49.72 41.03 -59.48
C LYS A 468 51.06 41.38 -58.82
N LEU A 469 51.18 42.57 -58.24
CA LEU A 469 52.34 43.02 -57.46
C LEU A 469 52.61 42.08 -56.28
N LEU A 470 51.57 41.71 -55.53
CA LEU A 470 51.69 40.72 -54.44
C LEU A 470 52.23 39.38 -54.93
N MET A 471 51.77 38.91 -56.09
CA MET A 471 52.24 37.66 -56.68
C MET A 471 53.71 37.76 -57.12
N ASP A 472 54.08 38.85 -57.79
CA ASP A 472 55.43 39.02 -58.35
C ASP A 472 56.47 39.39 -57.27
N ILE A 473 56.08 40.00 -56.15
CA ILE A 473 56.93 40.16 -54.95
C ILE A 473 57.27 38.79 -54.35
N ARG A 474 56.26 37.91 -54.18
CA ARG A 474 56.48 36.54 -53.70
C ARG A 474 57.37 35.74 -54.66
N ARG A 475 57.23 36.00 -55.97
CA ARG A 475 58.04 35.37 -57.01
C ARG A 475 59.48 35.87 -56.99
N SER A 476 59.70 37.19 -56.99
CA SER A 476 61.01 37.84 -56.90
C SER A 476 61.80 37.34 -55.70
N ARG A 477 61.18 37.26 -54.51
CA ARG A 477 61.82 36.72 -53.31
C ARG A 477 62.20 35.24 -53.45
N ARG A 478 61.33 34.42 -54.06
CA ARG A 478 61.57 32.98 -54.20
C ARG A 478 62.65 32.68 -55.22
N GLU A 479 62.62 33.37 -56.36
CA GLU A 479 63.53 33.16 -57.49
C GLU A 479 64.82 33.98 -57.35
N GLN A 480 64.90 34.87 -56.35
CA GLN A 480 66.02 35.81 -56.14
C GLN A 480 66.30 36.66 -57.39
N THR A 481 65.24 37.10 -58.05
CA THR A 481 65.28 37.94 -59.26
C THR A 481 64.78 39.35 -58.98
N PRO A 482 65.33 40.40 -59.62
CA PRO A 482 64.91 41.77 -59.36
C PRO A 482 63.50 42.03 -59.92
N LEU A 483 62.66 42.71 -59.15
CA LEU A 483 61.38 43.24 -59.61
C LEU A 483 61.53 44.75 -59.76
N ALA A 484 61.11 45.32 -60.89
CA ALA A 484 61.09 46.77 -61.08
C ALA A 484 59.67 47.30 -61.22
N ILE A 485 59.46 48.50 -60.67
CA ILE A 485 58.26 49.31 -60.85
C ILE A 485 58.66 50.64 -61.46
N ILE A 486 57.90 51.07 -62.46
CA ILE A 486 57.97 52.42 -63.01
C ILE A 486 56.64 53.09 -62.73
N MET A 487 56.64 54.15 -61.93
CA MET A 487 55.50 55.04 -61.76
C MET A 487 55.62 56.18 -62.78
N LEU A 488 54.57 56.40 -63.57
CA LEU A 488 54.52 57.34 -64.68
C LEU A 488 53.36 58.30 -64.48
N ASP A 489 53.58 59.58 -64.78
CA ASP A 489 52.55 60.60 -64.70
C ASP A 489 52.66 61.58 -65.87
N ILE A 490 51.52 61.97 -66.43
CA ILE A 490 51.43 62.94 -67.51
C ILE A 490 51.66 64.35 -66.96
N ASP A 491 52.77 64.95 -67.35
CA ASP A 491 53.15 66.28 -66.91
C ASP A 491 52.10 67.31 -67.34
N HIS A 492 51.72 68.20 -66.41
CA HIS A 492 50.75 69.26 -66.66
C HIS A 492 49.40 68.77 -67.20
N PHE A 493 48.99 67.53 -66.93
CA PHE A 493 47.73 66.96 -67.43
C PHE A 493 46.50 67.81 -67.14
N LYS A 494 46.42 68.39 -65.93
CA LYS A 494 45.35 69.32 -65.58
C LYS A 494 45.30 70.55 -66.51
N ALA A 495 46.44 71.08 -66.94
CA ALA A 495 46.47 72.19 -67.90
C ALA A 495 45.98 71.75 -69.29
N ILE A 496 46.23 70.50 -69.71
CA ILE A 496 45.69 69.94 -70.96
C ILE A 496 44.16 69.87 -70.87
N ASN A 497 43.62 69.36 -69.76
CA ASN A 497 42.18 69.31 -69.51
C ASN A 497 41.54 70.71 -69.47
N ASP A 498 42.14 71.63 -68.72
CA ASP A 498 41.60 72.98 -68.53
C ASP A 498 41.65 73.80 -69.84
N THR A 499 42.61 73.52 -70.73
CA THR A 499 42.79 74.25 -72.00
C THR A 499 42.00 73.64 -73.17
N TYR A 500 41.96 72.30 -73.28
CA TYR A 500 41.41 71.61 -74.45
C TYR A 500 40.16 70.76 -74.14
N GLY A 501 39.78 70.64 -72.87
CA GLY A 501 38.62 69.88 -72.41
C GLY A 501 38.93 68.41 -72.10
N HIS A 502 38.05 67.78 -71.31
CA HIS A 502 38.23 66.42 -70.80
C HIS A 502 38.35 65.35 -71.89
N LEU A 503 37.69 65.51 -73.04
CA LEU A 503 37.78 64.56 -74.15
C LEU A 503 39.22 64.47 -74.71
N THR A 504 39.89 65.61 -74.81
CA THR A 504 41.29 65.69 -75.22
C THR A 504 42.22 65.17 -74.13
N GLY A 505 41.87 65.38 -72.86
CA GLY A 505 42.54 64.69 -71.74
C GLY A 505 42.45 63.18 -71.84
N ASP A 506 41.27 62.63 -72.09
CA ASP A 506 41.05 61.19 -72.27
C ASP A 506 41.87 60.64 -73.44
N GLN A 507 41.93 61.36 -74.57
CA GLN A 507 42.79 61.01 -75.70
C GLN A 507 44.28 61.06 -75.35
N THR A 508 44.68 62.00 -74.49
CA THR A 508 46.06 62.09 -73.98
C THR A 508 46.40 60.92 -73.08
N ILE A 509 45.48 60.51 -72.21
CA ILE A 509 45.62 59.31 -71.36
C ILE A 509 45.69 58.05 -72.24
N GLN A 510 44.84 57.92 -73.26
CA GLN A 510 44.87 56.80 -74.19
C GLN A 510 46.19 56.76 -74.97
N SER A 511 46.64 57.90 -75.49
CA SER A 511 47.92 58.01 -76.21
C SER A 511 49.10 57.65 -75.30
N ALA A 512 49.13 58.13 -74.06
CA ALA A 512 50.14 57.75 -73.08
C ALA A 512 50.12 56.24 -72.79
N ALA A 513 48.93 55.65 -72.61
CA ALA A 513 48.78 54.21 -72.40
C ALA A 513 49.30 53.40 -73.59
N ASP A 514 48.99 53.82 -74.82
CA ASP A 514 49.43 53.14 -76.04
C ASP A 514 50.95 53.27 -76.24
N VAL A 515 51.52 54.44 -75.98
CA VAL A 515 52.98 54.66 -75.97
C VAL A 515 53.63 53.70 -74.97
N ILE A 516 53.14 53.64 -73.73
CA ILE A 516 53.68 52.72 -72.73
C ILE A 516 53.62 51.27 -73.23
N LYS A 517 52.44 50.80 -73.68
CA LYS A 517 52.26 49.43 -74.19
C LYS A 517 53.22 49.07 -75.33
N GLN A 518 53.48 49.98 -76.26
CA GLN A 518 54.35 49.71 -77.42
C GLN A 518 55.81 49.44 -77.03
N HIS A 519 56.24 49.98 -75.88
CA HIS A 519 57.58 49.81 -75.33
C HIS A 519 57.70 48.62 -74.38
N LEU A 520 56.59 47.98 -73.97
CA LEU A 520 56.60 46.73 -73.21
C LEU A 520 56.61 45.54 -74.18
N LYS A 521 57.78 44.92 -74.34
CA LYS A 521 58.00 43.86 -75.35
C LYS A 521 57.84 42.45 -74.79
N ARG A 522 57.87 42.26 -73.46
CA ARG A 522 57.83 40.91 -72.85
C ARG A 522 56.41 40.58 -72.37
N PRO A 523 55.96 39.31 -72.47
CA PRO A 523 54.64 38.90 -71.99
C PRO A 523 54.37 39.10 -70.50
N LEU A 524 55.42 39.32 -69.69
CA LEU A 524 55.32 39.54 -68.25
C LEU A 524 55.40 41.03 -67.87
N ASP A 525 55.72 41.90 -68.82
CA ASP A 525 55.75 43.34 -68.61
C ASP A 525 54.31 43.85 -68.69
N GLU A 526 53.79 44.32 -67.57
CA GLU A 526 52.38 44.71 -67.45
C GLU A 526 52.28 46.20 -67.18
N VAL A 527 51.29 46.86 -67.81
CA VAL A 527 50.92 48.24 -67.51
C VAL A 527 49.52 48.28 -66.92
N ALA A 528 49.39 49.04 -65.85
CA ALA A 528 48.11 49.35 -65.25
C ALA A 528 47.91 50.87 -65.13
N ARG A 529 46.68 51.32 -65.30
CA ARG A 529 46.29 52.68 -64.90
C ARG A 529 46.11 52.70 -63.39
N TYR A 530 47.00 53.43 -62.72
CA TYR A 530 47.05 53.48 -61.26
C TYR A 530 45.98 54.42 -60.69
N GLY A 531 45.72 55.54 -61.38
CA GLY A 531 44.61 56.45 -61.08
C GLY A 531 44.70 57.73 -61.92
N GLY A 532 43.58 58.24 -62.43
CA GLY A 532 43.59 59.49 -63.21
C GLY A 532 44.54 59.44 -64.41
N GLU A 533 45.60 60.24 -64.38
CA GLU A 533 46.70 60.35 -65.34
C GLU A 533 47.94 59.51 -65.00
N GLU A 534 47.90 58.76 -63.90
CA GLU A 534 49.00 57.95 -63.39
C GLU A 534 48.96 56.53 -63.95
N PHE A 535 50.11 56.07 -64.42
CA PHE A 535 50.33 54.71 -64.87
C PHE A 535 51.42 54.05 -64.05
N VAL A 536 51.28 52.75 -63.86
CA VAL A 536 52.30 51.92 -63.24
C VAL A 536 52.68 50.79 -64.18
N VAL A 537 53.97 50.58 -64.37
CA VAL A 537 54.52 49.46 -65.13
C VAL A 537 55.21 48.52 -64.15
N LEU A 538 54.85 47.25 -64.22
CA LEU A 538 55.45 46.17 -63.46
C LEU A 538 56.36 45.36 -64.38
N LEU A 539 57.65 45.26 -64.04
CA LEU A 539 58.67 44.60 -64.83
C LEU A 539 59.35 43.49 -64.00
N PRO A 540 58.84 42.25 -64.06
CA PRO A 540 59.49 41.12 -63.41
C PRO A 540 60.87 40.82 -64.02
N ASN A 541 61.80 40.37 -63.19
CA ASN A 541 63.17 40.02 -63.59
C ASN A 541 63.90 41.15 -64.35
N THR A 542 63.72 42.39 -63.91
CA THR A 542 64.31 43.57 -64.53
C THR A 542 65.09 44.36 -63.47
N PRO A 543 66.43 44.47 -63.60
CA PRO A 543 67.25 45.30 -62.71
C PRO A 543 67.03 46.79 -62.99
N GLN A 544 67.43 47.63 -62.04
CA GLN A 544 67.23 49.09 -62.09
C GLN A 544 67.70 49.74 -63.39
N ALA A 545 68.87 49.33 -63.92
CA ALA A 545 69.41 49.85 -65.17
C ALA A 545 68.48 49.58 -66.38
N GLY A 546 67.92 48.38 -66.47
CA GLY A 546 66.99 48.02 -67.55
C GLY A 546 65.64 48.73 -67.40
N ALA A 547 65.16 48.90 -66.16
CA ALA A 547 63.93 49.65 -65.90
C ALA A 547 64.08 51.15 -66.22
N LEU A 548 65.24 51.75 -65.92
CA LEU A 548 65.58 53.11 -66.30
C LEU A 548 65.62 53.28 -67.83
N GLU A 549 66.19 52.32 -68.55
CA GLU A 549 66.24 52.35 -70.00
C GLU A 549 64.83 52.32 -70.61
N ILE A 550 63.97 51.42 -70.13
CA ILE A 550 62.56 51.33 -70.58
C ILE A 550 61.81 52.63 -70.25
N ALA A 551 61.96 53.15 -69.03
CA ALA A 551 61.34 54.41 -68.62
C ALA A 551 61.77 55.59 -69.52
N GLU A 552 63.05 55.67 -69.86
CA GLU A 552 63.58 56.76 -70.70
C GLU A 552 63.14 56.62 -72.16
N GLN A 553 63.02 55.38 -72.67
CA GLN A 553 62.43 55.13 -73.99
C GLN A 553 60.96 55.57 -74.03
N ILE A 554 60.15 55.21 -73.02
CA ILE A 554 58.75 55.63 -72.90
C ILE A 554 58.67 57.17 -72.84
N ARG A 555 59.50 57.81 -72.01
CA ARG A 555 59.53 59.27 -71.86
C ARG A 555 59.83 59.98 -73.17
N LYS A 556 60.90 59.56 -73.87
CA LYS A 556 61.27 60.12 -75.18
C LYS A 556 60.20 59.87 -76.24
N ALA A 557 59.57 58.70 -76.22
CA ALA A 557 58.48 58.40 -77.15
C ALA A 557 57.27 59.30 -76.90
N ALA A 558 56.88 59.50 -75.64
CA ALA A 558 55.80 60.41 -75.27
C ALA A 558 56.08 61.86 -75.71
N GLU A 559 57.29 62.38 -75.45
CA GLU A 559 57.71 63.72 -75.87
C GLU A 559 57.68 63.93 -77.40
N ASN A 560 57.90 62.86 -78.17
CA ASN A 560 57.85 62.87 -79.63
C ASN A 560 56.48 62.46 -80.21
N THR A 561 55.49 62.17 -79.36
CA THR A 561 54.15 61.78 -79.79
C THR A 561 53.27 63.02 -79.90
N ASP A 562 52.79 63.27 -81.11
CA ASP A 562 51.84 64.34 -81.40
C ASP A 562 50.41 63.82 -81.29
N ILE A 563 49.59 64.46 -80.45
CA ILE A 563 48.15 64.19 -80.37
C ILE A 563 47.45 65.22 -81.24
N ILE A 564 46.82 64.77 -82.33
CA ILE A 564 46.10 65.65 -83.25
C ILE A 564 44.62 65.65 -82.88
N VAL A 565 44.12 66.77 -82.34
CA VAL A 565 42.71 66.93 -81.99
C VAL A 565 42.15 68.15 -82.70
N ALA A 566 41.13 67.95 -83.54
CA ALA A 566 40.44 69.02 -84.27
C ALA A 566 41.40 69.98 -85.02
N GLY A 567 42.49 69.45 -85.59
CA GLY A 567 43.49 70.22 -86.34
C GLY A 567 44.55 70.93 -85.49
N THR A 568 44.52 70.77 -84.16
CA THR A 568 45.54 71.28 -83.22
C THR A 568 46.48 70.15 -82.79
N THR A 569 47.79 70.38 -82.88
CA THR A 569 48.81 69.45 -82.39
C THR A 569 49.11 69.73 -80.93
N ILE A 570 48.84 68.75 -80.06
CA ILE A 570 49.10 68.80 -78.63
C ILE A 570 50.26 67.87 -78.32
N LYS A 571 51.26 68.39 -77.62
CA LYS A 571 52.38 67.61 -77.08
C LYS A 571 52.19 67.37 -75.61
N PHE A 572 52.61 66.20 -75.14
CA PHE A 572 52.63 65.87 -73.73
C PHE A 572 54.00 65.28 -73.37
N THR A 573 54.38 65.40 -72.11
CA THR A 573 55.58 64.75 -71.57
C THR A 573 55.19 63.88 -70.38
N LEU A 574 56.05 62.92 -70.06
CA LEU A 574 55.89 62.05 -68.90
C LEU A 574 57.04 62.31 -67.92
N SER A 575 56.73 62.34 -66.64
CA SER A 575 57.72 62.13 -65.60
C SER A 575 57.66 60.67 -65.13
N ALA A 576 58.81 60.06 -64.85
CA ALA A 576 58.88 58.67 -64.41
C ALA A 576 59.74 58.51 -63.15
N GLY A 577 59.24 57.72 -62.22
CA GLY A 577 59.96 57.26 -61.03
C GLY A 577 60.20 55.75 -61.10
N VAL A 578 61.46 55.33 -60.96
CA VAL A 578 61.86 53.92 -61.09
C VAL A 578 62.37 53.39 -59.76
N TYR A 579 61.90 52.21 -59.36
CA TYR A 579 62.50 51.45 -58.26
C TYR A 579 62.65 49.99 -58.66
N SER A 580 63.79 49.39 -58.34
CA SER A 580 64.06 47.98 -58.61
C SER A 580 64.87 47.36 -57.48
N ALA A 581 64.42 46.22 -56.99
CA ALA A 581 65.10 45.46 -55.95
C ALA A 581 64.68 43.98 -56.02
N ILE A 582 65.47 43.11 -55.41
CA ILE A 582 64.99 41.76 -55.05
C ILE A 582 64.09 41.92 -53.84
N ALA A 583 62.87 41.38 -53.89
CA ALA A 583 61.93 41.55 -52.79
C ALA A 583 62.37 40.76 -51.55
N GLU A 584 62.48 41.44 -50.39
CA GLU A 584 62.84 40.82 -49.12
C GLU A 584 61.64 40.65 -48.18
N ASP A 585 60.80 41.69 -48.08
CA ASP A 585 59.61 41.72 -47.23
C ASP A 585 58.32 41.52 -48.05
N ILE A 586 57.62 40.40 -47.80
CA ILE A 586 56.32 40.10 -48.44
C ILE A 586 55.18 40.88 -47.77
N ASN A 587 55.36 41.31 -46.52
CA ASN A 587 54.32 41.96 -45.72
C ASN A 587 54.18 43.45 -46.00
N ASN A 588 55.12 44.05 -46.74
CA ASN A 588 55.05 45.45 -47.18
C ASN A 588 55.17 45.60 -48.71
N PRO A 589 54.16 45.19 -49.49
CA PRO A 589 54.17 45.27 -50.95
C PRO A 589 54.23 46.71 -51.48
N SER A 590 53.64 47.64 -50.74
CA SER A 590 53.59 49.07 -51.06
C SER A 590 54.98 49.70 -51.08
N LEU A 591 55.99 49.09 -50.46
CA LEU A 591 57.36 49.62 -50.48
C LEU A 591 57.88 49.88 -51.90
N PHE A 592 57.60 48.98 -52.84
CA PHE A 592 58.04 49.14 -54.22
C PHE A 592 57.35 50.31 -54.93
N THR A 593 56.04 50.50 -54.69
CA THR A 593 55.29 51.63 -55.23
C THR A 593 55.70 52.94 -54.56
N ASP A 594 55.93 52.94 -53.24
CA ASP A 594 56.29 54.12 -52.46
C ASP A 594 57.65 54.67 -52.87
N TYR A 595 58.63 53.80 -53.13
CA TYR A 595 59.95 54.24 -53.61
C TYR A 595 59.93 54.71 -55.06
N ALA A 596 59.16 54.05 -55.93
CA ALA A 596 58.95 54.54 -57.29
C ALA A 596 58.23 55.91 -57.28
N ASP A 597 57.24 56.10 -56.41
CA ASP A 597 56.52 57.37 -56.26
C ASP A 597 57.41 58.49 -55.71
N LYS A 598 58.27 58.21 -54.71
CA LYS A 598 59.28 59.18 -54.25
C LYS A 598 60.22 59.62 -55.37
N ALA A 599 60.64 58.69 -56.23
CA ALA A 599 61.44 59.03 -57.40
C ALA A 599 60.66 59.87 -58.42
N LEU A 600 59.38 59.53 -58.66
CA LEU A 600 58.50 60.29 -59.56
C LEU A 600 58.27 61.71 -59.04
N TYR A 601 58.03 61.86 -57.74
CA TYR A 601 57.88 63.15 -57.08
C TYR A 601 59.13 64.02 -57.29
N HIS A 602 60.33 63.45 -57.11
CA HIS A 602 61.59 64.13 -57.37
C HIS A 602 61.77 64.51 -58.86
N ALA A 603 61.35 63.63 -59.79
CA ALA A 603 61.33 63.93 -61.22
C ALA A 603 60.45 65.16 -61.53
N LYS A 604 59.26 65.23 -60.92
CA LYS A 604 58.34 66.36 -61.07
C LYS A 604 58.90 67.67 -60.48
N GLN A 605 59.58 67.61 -59.33
CA GLN A 605 60.14 68.80 -58.68
C GLN A 605 61.37 69.37 -59.40
N THR A 606 62.21 68.51 -59.96
CA THR A 606 63.49 68.94 -60.57
C THR A 606 63.34 69.46 -62.00
N GLY A 607 62.12 69.53 -62.53
CA GLY A 607 61.81 70.18 -63.81
C GLY A 607 60.95 69.36 -64.77
N ARG A 608 60.36 68.25 -64.31
CA ARG A 608 59.50 67.34 -65.12
C ARG A 608 60.21 66.75 -66.34
N ASN A 609 59.47 66.02 -67.18
CA ASN A 609 59.95 65.38 -68.40
C ASN A 609 61.29 64.66 -68.21
N ARG A 610 61.36 63.81 -67.17
CA ARG A 610 62.58 63.08 -66.82
C ARG A 610 62.28 61.79 -66.09
N VAL A 611 63.28 60.92 -66.07
CA VAL A 611 63.29 59.68 -65.30
C VAL A 611 64.22 59.85 -64.11
N VAL A 612 63.75 59.50 -62.93
CA VAL A 612 64.56 59.42 -61.70
C VAL A 612 64.40 58.01 -61.14
N SER A 613 65.47 57.44 -60.60
CA SER A 613 65.38 56.20 -59.82
C SER A 613 65.57 56.45 -58.33
N TYR A 614 65.01 55.57 -57.50
CA TYR A 614 65.32 55.50 -56.07
C TYR A 614 66.40 54.44 -55.79
N PRO A 615 67.39 54.68 -54.91
CA PRO A 615 67.58 55.86 -54.05
C PRO A 615 67.88 57.13 -54.86
N LEU A 616 67.43 58.27 -54.34
CA LEU A 616 67.56 59.56 -55.02
C LEU A 616 69.06 59.92 -55.16
N PRO A 617 69.48 60.53 -56.28
CA PRO A 617 70.84 61.07 -56.41
C PRO A 617 71.05 62.22 -55.41
N ASP A 618 72.23 62.25 -54.78
CA ASP A 618 72.65 63.30 -53.81
C ASP A 618 72.70 64.71 -54.42
#